data_AF-A0A3D3BQI3-F1
#
_entry.id   AF-A0A3D3BQI3-F1
#
_cell.length_a   1.000
_cell.length_b   1.000
_cell.length_c   1.000
_cell.angle_alpha   90.00
_cell.angle_beta   90.00
_cell.angle_gamma   90.00
#
_symmetry.space_group_name_H-M   'P 1'
#
loop_
_entity.id
_entity.type
_entity.pdbx_description
1 polymer ?
#
loop_
_entity_poly.entity_id
_entity_poly.type
_entity_poly.pdbx_seq_one_letter_code
_entity_poly.pdbx_strand_id
1 'polypeptide(L)'
;MNETYFPDWDNELAVLRLDATVWARRANIVVKAALFVSFAIALTADLDTLDGKAMGARAPLFLASAVIVPLFGWRRRWRPHAHVGDALLALPFLLDTLGNLLGFYDEYPQTDDVLHALNWILLVLAFHAFRFRNTGHTRDAVFLGYGFGAIAIIWWEAMEWAVSKDGWGG
;
A
#
# COMPACT_ATOMS: atom_id res chain seq x y z
N MET A 1 -13.61 -32.50 -29.06
CA MET A 1 -13.27 -31.07 -29.14
C MET A 1 -13.07 -30.59 -27.72
N ASN A 2 -11.82 -30.33 -27.33
CA ASN A 2 -11.49 -29.85 -25.99
C ASN A 2 -12.01 -28.42 -25.84
N GLU A 3 -12.99 -28.22 -24.95
CA GLU A 3 -13.32 -26.89 -24.45
C GLU A 3 -12.10 -26.39 -23.65
N THR A 4 -11.33 -25.50 -24.26
CA THR A 4 -10.43 -24.63 -23.53
C THR A 4 -11.26 -23.83 -22.54
N TYR A 5 -11.14 -24.17 -21.26
CA TYR A 5 -11.68 -23.43 -20.14
C TYR A 5 -10.97 -22.07 -20.08
N PHE A 6 -11.50 -21.08 -20.79
CA PHE A 6 -11.09 -19.70 -20.57
C PHE A 6 -11.64 -19.27 -19.19
N PRO A 7 -10.86 -18.56 -18.36
CA PRO A 7 -11.37 -18.03 -17.11
C PRO A 7 -12.61 -17.20 -17.39
N ASP A 8 -13.67 -17.41 -16.60
CA ASP A 8 -14.88 -16.58 -16.66
C ASP A 8 -14.51 -15.16 -16.20
N TRP A 9 -14.26 -14.28 -17.17
CA TRP A 9 -13.93 -12.87 -16.96
C TRP A 9 -15.18 -12.03 -16.61
N ASP A 10 -16.36 -12.63 -16.49
CA ASP A 10 -17.62 -11.96 -16.15
C ASP A 10 -17.77 -11.70 -14.63
N ASN A 11 -16.65 -11.71 -13.90
CA ASN A 11 -16.57 -11.34 -12.49
C ASN A 11 -16.61 -9.80 -12.33
N GLU A 12 -17.66 -9.18 -12.87
CA GLU A 12 -17.76 -7.75 -13.16
C GLU A 12 -17.59 -6.82 -11.93
N LEU A 13 -17.58 -7.38 -10.73
CA LEU A 13 -17.50 -6.63 -9.47
C LEU A 13 -16.70 -7.39 -8.38
N ALA A 14 -15.66 -8.13 -8.77
CA ALA A 14 -14.89 -8.97 -7.84
C ALA A 14 -14.41 -8.19 -6.59
N VAL A 15 -13.85 -6.99 -6.78
CA VAL A 15 -13.38 -6.15 -5.67
C VAL A 15 -14.53 -5.69 -4.78
N LEU A 16 -15.66 -5.26 -5.35
CA LEU A 16 -16.82 -4.84 -4.57
C LEU A 16 -17.40 -5.99 -3.73
N ARG A 17 -17.39 -7.21 -4.27
CA ARG A 17 -17.81 -8.42 -3.54
C ARG A 17 -16.86 -8.71 -2.38
N LEU A 18 -15.54 -8.61 -2.61
CA LEU A 18 -14.54 -8.78 -1.55
C LEU A 18 -14.72 -7.72 -0.46
N ASP A 19 -14.94 -6.46 -0.83
CA ASP A 19 -15.22 -5.36 0.11
C ASP A 19 -16.44 -5.62 1.00
N ALA A 20 -17.44 -6.37 0.52
CA ALA A 20 -18.62 -6.72 1.29
C ALA A 20 -18.35 -7.83 2.34
N THR A 21 -17.20 -8.51 2.27
CA THR A 21 -16.88 -9.60 3.19
C THR A 21 -16.37 -9.11 4.54
N VAL A 22 -16.67 -9.87 5.59
CA VAL A 22 -16.13 -9.62 6.94
C VAL A 22 -14.60 -9.77 6.97
N TRP A 23 -14.04 -10.61 6.11
CA TRP A 23 -12.59 -10.84 6.04
C TRP A 23 -11.84 -9.63 5.51
N ALA A 24 -12.30 -8.99 4.42
CA ALA A 24 -11.71 -7.75 3.93
C ALA A 24 -11.77 -6.65 4.98
N ARG A 25 -12.90 -6.51 5.68
CA ARG A 25 -13.03 -5.56 6.80
C ARG A 25 -12.03 -5.83 7.92
N ARG A 26 -11.91 -7.10 8.36
CA ARG A 26 -10.99 -7.49 9.43
C ARG A 26 -9.54 -7.25 9.03
N ALA A 27 -9.14 -7.69 7.83
CA ALA A 27 -7.79 -7.49 7.31
C ALA A 27 -7.44 -5.98 7.27
N ASN A 28 -8.33 -5.14 6.75
CA ASN A 28 -8.12 -3.69 6.73
C ASN A 28 -7.93 -3.09 8.13
N ILE A 29 -8.79 -3.47 9.09
CA ILE A 29 -8.66 -3.00 10.47
C ILE A 29 -7.34 -3.45 11.08
N VAL A 30 -6.94 -4.71 10.89
CA VAL A 30 -5.69 -5.28 11.42
C VAL A 30 -4.49 -4.55 10.84
N VAL A 31 -4.41 -4.36 9.52
CA VAL A 31 -3.30 -3.63 8.87
C VAL A 31 -3.16 -2.23 9.46
N LYS A 32 -4.27 -1.50 9.58
CA LYS A 32 -4.24 -0.11 10.06
C LYS A 32 -3.93 -0.03 11.54
N ALA A 33 -4.52 -0.90 12.34
CA ALA A 33 -4.19 -1.00 13.77
C ALA A 33 -2.70 -1.33 13.96
N ALA A 34 -2.18 -2.30 13.21
CA ALA A 34 -0.77 -2.65 13.23
C ALA A 34 0.11 -1.47 12.83
N LEU A 35 -0.27 -0.68 11.83
CA LEU A 35 0.47 0.51 11.42
C LEU A 35 0.51 1.57 12.54
N PHE A 36 -0.64 1.88 13.15
CA PHE A 36 -0.69 2.82 14.27
C PHE A 36 0.11 2.32 15.48
N VAL A 37 0.01 1.04 15.82
CA VAL A 37 0.77 0.43 16.91
C VAL A 37 2.27 0.47 16.61
N SER A 38 2.67 0.16 15.38
CA SER A 38 4.07 0.19 14.96
C SER A 38 4.64 1.60 15.08
N PHE A 39 3.92 2.63 14.64
CA PHE A 39 4.35 4.02 14.85
C PHE A 39 4.32 4.45 16.31
N ALA A 40 3.36 3.99 17.10
CA ALA A 40 3.36 4.28 18.54
C ALA A 40 4.63 3.73 19.20
N ILE A 41 5.03 2.50 18.85
CA ILE A 41 6.30 1.92 19.30
C ILE A 41 7.47 2.74 18.75
N ALA A 42 7.52 3.00 17.45
CA ALA A 42 8.64 3.68 16.80
C ALA A 42 8.89 5.11 17.31
N LEU A 43 7.88 5.77 17.87
CA LEU A 43 7.99 7.13 18.39
C LEU A 43 8.20 7.19 19.91
N THR A 44 8.05 6.07 20.63
CA THR A 44 8.11 6.05 22.10
C THR A 44 9.15 5.09 22.66
N ALA A 45 9.51 4.05 21.92
CA ALA A 45 10.56 3.13 22.30
C ALA A 45 11.92 3.67 21.83
N ASP A 46 12.86 3.72 22.76
CA ASP A 46 14.27 4.02 22.48
C ASP A 46 14.92 2.73 21.96
N LEU A 47 15.00 2.60 20.63
CA LEU A 47 15.49 1.40 19.94
C LEU A 47 16.62 1.80 19.00
N ASP A 48 17.78 1.16 19.17
CA ASP A 48 18.97 1.38 18.33
C ASP A 48 18.66 1.19 16.82
N THR A 49 17.72 0.31 16.48
CA THR A 49 17.30 0.05 15.08
C THR A 49 16.60 1.24 14.41
N LEU A 50 16.14 2.22 15.20
CA LEU A 50 15.43 3.40 14.70
C LEU A 50 16.30 4.66 14.65
N ASP A 51 17.51 4.59 15.18
CA ASP A 51 18.42 5.73 15.24
C ASP A 51 18.75 6.24 13.83
N GLY A 52 18.54 7.54 13.63
CA GLY A 52 18.78 8.20 12.34
C GLY A 52 17.76 7.90 11.23
N LYS A 53 16.77 7.01 11.45
CA LYS A 53 15.75 6.66 10.43
C LYS A 53 14.64 7.72 10.25
N ALA A 54 14.64 8.75 11.11
CA ALA A 54 13.72 9.88 11.07
C ALA A 54 12.22 9.50 11.09
N MET A 55 11.85 8.48 11.88
CA MET A 55 10.47 7.96 11.96
C MET A 55 9.43 9.05 12.25
N GLY A 56 9.76 10.05 13.07
CA GLY A 56 8.89 11.20 13.32
C GLY A 56 8.56 12.03 12.08
N ALA A 57 9.50 12.19 11.15
CA ALA A 57 9.28 12.90 9.90
C ALA A 57 8.46 12.07 8.89
N ARG A 58 8.59 10.72 8.94
CA ARG A 58 7.82 9.79 8.10
C ARG A 58 6.36 9.63 8.56
N ALA A 59 6.11 9.75 9.86
CA ALA A 59 4.81 9.47 10.48
C ALA A 59 3.61 10.17 9.80
N PRO A 60 3.64 11.46 9.44
CA PRO A 60 2.51 12.11 8.79
C PRO A 60 2.12 11.44 7.47
N LEU A 61 3.09 11.12 6.61
CA LEU A 61 2.84 10.46 5.33
C LEU A 61 2.30 9.04 5.52
N PHE A 62 2.93 8.28 6.41
CA PHE A 62 2.60 6.87 6.62
C PHE A 62 1.23 6.72 7.27
N LEU A 63 0.93 7.49 8.31
CA LEU A 63 -0.36 7.45 8.99
C LEU A 63 -1.48 8.05 8.12
N ALA A 64 -1.18 9.00 7.23
CA ALA A 64 -2.16 9.51 6.28
C ALA A 64 -2.71 8.40 5.36
N SER A 65 -1.89 7.42 4.97
CA SER A 65 -2.34 6.26 4.17
C SER A 65 -3.50 5.51 4.84
N ALA A 66 -3.51 5.42 6.18
CA ALA A 66 -4.55 4.79 6.96
C ALA A 66 -5.77 5.70 7.24
N VAL A 67 -5.69 7.00 7.01
CA VAL A 67 -6.78 7.95 7.36
C VAL A 67 -7.52 8.47 6.13
N ILE A 68 -6.81 8.64 5.01
CA ILE A 68 -7.36 9.27 3.80
C ILE A 68 -8.56 8.47 3.25
N VAL A 69 -8.42 7.15 3.09
CA VAL A 69 -9.48 6.32 2.51
C VAL A 69 -10.76 6.28 3.35
N PRO A 70 -10.74 6.07 4.69
CA PRO A 70 -11.95 6.14 5.50
C PRO A 70 -12.55 7.55 5.53
N LEU A 71 -11.74 8.61 5.50
CA LEU A 71 -12.24 9.98 5.42
C LEU A 71 -13.03 10.20 4.12
N PHE A 72 -12.49 9.79 2.97
CA PHE A 72 -13.18 9.85 1.69
C PHE A 72 -14.41 8.95 1.67
N GLY A 73 -14.31 7.72 2.18
CA GLY A 73 -15.41 6.77 2.26
C GLY A 73 -16.58 7.28 3.09
N TRP A 74 -16.29 7.94 4.22
CA TRP A 74 -17.28 8.62 5.04
C TRP A 74 -17.91 9.81 4.28
N ARG A 75 -17.08 10.71 3.71
CA ARG A 75 -17.53 11.90 2.98
C ARG A 75 -18.40 11.56 1.75
N ARG A 76 -18.07 10.47 1.06
CA ARG A 76 -18.75 9.98 -0.15
C ARG A 76 -19.81 8.92 0.15
N ARG A 77 -19.97 8.52 1.42
CA ARG A 77 -20.92 7.50 1.89
C ARG A 77 -20.81 6.16 1.13
N TRP A 78 -19.59 5.67 0.93
CA TRP A 78 -19.36 4.39 0.24
C TRP A 78 -20.02 3.23 0.99
N ARG A 79 -20.76 2.40 0.24
CA ARG A 79 -21.39 1.18 0.74
C ARG A 79 -21.21 0.04 -0.27
N PRO A 80 -20.50 -1.06 0.08
CA PRO A 80 -19.62 -1.21 1.25
C PRO A 80 -18.46 -0.18 1.25
N HIS A 81 -17.70 -0.08 2.35
CA HIS A 81 -16.45 0.68 2.36
C HIS A 81 -15.40 0.00 1.46
N ALA A 82 -14.42 0.75 0.96
CA ALA A 82 -13.38 0.24 0.05
C ALA A 82 -12.26 -0.48 0.82
N HIS A 83 -12.61 -1.54 1.57
CA HIS A 83 -11.72 -2.26 2.48
C HIS A 83 -10.47 -2.83 1.82
N VAL A 84 -10.59 -3.40 0.62
CA VAL A 84 -9.46 -4.02 -0.10
C VAL A 84 -8.44 -2.96 -0.49
N GLY A 85 -8.87 -1.88 -1.16
CA GLY A 85 -7.99 -0.78 -1.54
C GLY A 85 -7.40 -0.03 -0.34
N ASP A 86 -8.18 0.17 0.73
CA ASP A 86 -7.73 0.80 1.99
C ASP A 86 -6.57 0.00 2.63
N ALA A 87 -6.71 -1.32 2.71
CA ALA A 87 -5.69 -2.19 3.27
C ALA A 87 -4.41 -2.23 2.40
N LEU A 88 -4.58 -2.38 1.09
CA LEU A 88 -3.46 -2.43 0.14
C LEU A 88 -2.68 -1.11 0.09
N LEU A 89 -3.34 0.03 0.29
CA LEU A 89 -2.67 1.33 0.36
C LEU A 89 -1.84 1.48 1.64
N ALA A 90 -2.33 0.97 2.78
CA ALA A 90 -1.64 1.09 4.07
C ALA A 90 -0.52 0.05 4.27
N LEU A 91 -0.61 -1.10 3.60
CA LEU A 91 0.35 -2.20 3.75
C LEU A 91 1.82 -1.82 3.47
N PRO A 92 2.16 -1.08 2.39
CA PRO A 92 3.54 -0.67 2.13
C PRO A 92 4.20 0.04 3.30
N PHE A 93 3.47 0.98 3.89
CA PHE A 93 3.92 1.77 5.03
C PHE A 93 4.05 0.93 6.30
N LEU A 94 3.16 -0.05 6.49
CA LEU A 94 3.29 -1.01 7.59
C LEU A 94 4.55 -1.86 7.44
N LEU A 95 4.80 -2.41 6.25
CA LEU A 95 5.94 -3.27 5.99
C LEU A 95 7.27 -2.51 6.15
N ASP A 96 7.37 -1.28 5.63
CA ASP A 96 8.53 -0.41 5.84
C ASP A 96 8.76 -0.13 7.33
N THR A 97 7.70 0.24 8.07
CA THR A 97 7.79 0.50 9.51
C THR A 97 8.25 -0.74 10.29
N LEU A 98 7.70 -1.91 9.96
CA LEU A 98 8.09 -3.17 10.58
C LEU A 98 9.52 -3.58 10.22
N GLY A 99 9.95 -3.38 8.98
CA GLY A 99 11.33 -3.63 8.56
C GLY A 99 12.33 -2.81 9.37
N ASN A 100 12.02 -1.53 9.65
CA ASN A 100 12.84 -0.68 10.51
C ASN A 100 12.79 -1.14 11.97
N LEU A 101 11.59 -1.38 12.52
CA LEU A 101 11.42 -1.81 13.92
C LEU A 101 12.14 -3.13 14.22
N LEU A 102 12.06 -4.09 13.30
CA LEU A 102 12.65 -5.42 13.45
C LEU A 102 14.14 -5.46 13.06
N GLY A 103 14.73 -4.35 12.61
CA GLY A 103 16.15 -4.28 12.24
C GLY A 103 16.49 -4.98 10.92
N PHE A 104 15.51 -5.33 10.08
CA PHE A 104 15.76 -6.05 8.83
C PHE A 104 16.62 -5.26 7.86
N TYR A 105 16.46 -3.93 7.82
CA TYR A 105 17.30 -3.06 7.00
C TYR A 105 18.77 -3.04 7.44
N ASP A 106 19.04 -3.33 8.71
CA ASP A 106 20.40 -3.32 9.26
C ASP A 106 21.04 -4.72 9.13
N GLU A 107 20.24 -5.79 9.20
CA GLU A 107 20.71 -7.17 9.14
C GLU A 107 20.87 -7.71 7.71
N TYR A 108 19.98 -7.31 6.79
CA TYR A 108 19.91 -7.87 5.43
C TYR A 108 20.01 -6.76 4.36
N PRO A 109 21.13 -6.67 3.62
CA PRO A 109 21.35 -5.60 2.64
C PRO A 109 20.30 -5.54 1.52
N GLN A 110 19.70 -6.68 1.16
CA GLN A 110 18.70 -6.76 0.09
C GLN A 110 17.28 -6.41 0.54
N THR A 111 17.06 -6.16 1.84
CA THR A 111 15.72 -5.88 2.37
C THR A 111 15.11 -4.67 1.69
N ASP A 112 15.90 -3.64 1.39
CA ASP A 112 15.44 -2.42 0.74
C ASP A 112 14.87 -2.70 -0.65
N ASP A 113 15.66 -3.32 -1.53
CA ASP A 113 15.24 -3.69 -2.89
C ASP A 113 13.96 -4.54 -2.90
N VAL A 114 13.92 -5.57 -2.04
CA VAL A 114 12.81 -6.52 -1.99
C VAL A 114 11.55 -5.85 -1.44
N LEU A 115 11.65 -5.06 -0.37
CA LEU A 115 10.51 -4.34 0.18
C LEU A 115 10.03 -3.26 -0.77
N HIS A 116 10.92 -2.54 -1.46
CA HIS A 116 10.53 -1.57 -2.48
C HIS A 116 9.75 -2.24 -3.60
N ALA A 117 10.24 -3.34 -4.16
CA ALA A 117 9.53 -4.08 -5.20
C ALA A 117 8.14 -4.57 -4.74
N LEU A 118 8.05 -5.14 -3.53
CA LEU A 118 6.79 -5.59 -2.95
C LEU A 118 5.82 -4.43 -2.71
N ASN A 119 6.31 -3.32 -2.15
CA ASN A 119 5.55 -2.12 -1.88
C ASN A 119 4.96 -1.53 -3.16
N TRP A 120 5.72 -1.52 -4.26
CA TRP A 120 5.24 -1.09 -5.56
C TRP A 120 4.09 -1.96 -6.08
N ILE A 121 4.23 -3.28 -5.98
CA ILE A 121 3.16 -4.22 -6.36
C ILE A 121 1.89 -3.93 -5.55
N LEU A 122 2.02 -3.74 -4.24
CA LEU A 122 0.88 -3.44 -3.36
C LEU A 122 0.20 -2.11 -3.72
N LEU A 123 0.96 -1.07 -4.05
CA LEU A 123 0.41 0.23 -4.48
C LEU A 123 -0.33 0.12 -5.82
N VAL A 124 0.21 -0.63 -6.78
CA VAL A 124 -0.48 -0.90 -8.06
C VAL A 124 -1.78 -1.70 -7.82
N LEU A 125 -1.75 -2.70 -6.93
CA LEU A 125 -2.95 -3.45 -6.54
C LEU A 125 -3.97 -2.55 -5.83
N ALA A 126 -3.54 -1.62 -4.97
CA ALA A 126 -4.42 -0.63 -4.34
C ALA A 126 -5.10 0.25 -5.40
N PHE A 127 -4.32 0.77 -6.36
CA PHE A 127 -4.83 1.53 -7.48
C PHE A 127 -5.87 0.74 -8.28
N HIS A 128 -5.59 -0.52 -8.61
CA HIS A 128 -6.56 -1.38 -9.29
C HIS A 128 -7.81 -1.63 -8.47
N ALA A 129 -7.67 -1.90 -7.16
CA ALA A 129 -8.79 -2.09 -6.26
C ALA A 129 -9.72 -0.88 -6.23
N PHE A 130 -9.19 0.35 -6.30
CA PHE A 130 -10.01 1.55 -6.42
C PHE A 130 -10.57 1.76 -7.83
N ARG A 131 -9.73 1.61 -8.87
CA ARG A 131 -10.08 1.93 -10.25
C ARG A 131 -11.12 0.98 -10.84
N PHE A 132 -10.99 -0.32 -10.54
CA PHE A 132 -11.87 -1.38 -11.04
C PHE A 132 -12.92 -1.82 -10.04
N ARG A 133 -13.07 -1.08 -8.94
CA ARG A 133 -14.00 -1.40 -7.86
C ARG A 133 -15.43 -1.66 -8.35
N ASN A 134 -15.92 -0.80 -9.22
CA ASN A 134 -17.30 -0.76 -9.68
C ASN A 134 -17.43 -1.02 -11.19
N THR A 135 -16.48 -1.73 -11.81
CA THR A 135 -16.50 -2.01 -13.25
C THR A 135 -15.93 -3.38 -13.56
N GLY A 136 -16.57 -4.10 -14.48
CA GLY A 136 -16.09 -5.37 -15.02
C GLY A 136 -15.13 -5.22 -16.19
N HIS A 137 -14.98 -4.01 -16.73
CA HIS A 137 -14.08 -3.76 -17.86
C HIS A 137 -12.63 -3.64 -17.37
N THR A 138 -11.92 -4.77 -17.38
CA THR A 138 -10.53 -4.90 -16.91
C THR A 138 -9.51 -5.03 -18.06
N ARG A 139 -9.93 -4.89 -19.32
CA ARG A 139 -9.06 -5.04 -20.49
C ARG A 139 -7.84 -4.13 -20.46
N ASP A 140 -7.99 -2.93 -19.89
CA ASP A 140 -6.91 -1.94 -19.79
C ASP A 140 -6.18 -1.99 -18.45
N ALA A 141 -6.51 -2.94 -17.56
CA ALA A 141 -5.96 -3.00 -16.20
C ALA A 141 -4.44 -3.12 -16.21
N VAL A 142 -3.89 -3.96 -17.10
CA VAL A 142 -2.44 -4.15 -17.23
C VAL A 142 -1.77 -2.83 -17.62
N PHE A 143 -2.23 -2.17 -18.68
CA PHE A 143 -1.65 -0.90 -19.15
C PHE A 143 -1.79 0.23 -18.12
N LEU A 144 -2.95 0.34 -17.47
CA LEU A 144 -3.17 1.34 -16.42
C LEU A 144 -2.31 1.05 -15.18
N GLY A 145 -2.06 -0.22 -14.85
CA GLY A 145 -1.15 -0.62 -13.78
C GLY A 145 0.29 -0.20 -14.07
N TYR A 146 0.79 -0.52 -15.27
CA TYR A 146 2.12 -0.08 -15.71
C TYR A 146 2.25 1.43 -15.74
N GLY A 147 1.27 2.15 -16.28
CA GLY A 147 1.28 3.61 -16.35
C GLY A 147 1.27 4.25 -14.96
N PHE A 148 0.45 3.73 -14.04
CA PHE A 148 0.44 4.19 -12.64
C PHE A 148 1.79 3.94 -11.96
N GLY A 149 2.32 2.71 -12.06
CA GLY A 149 3.63 2.37 -11.48
C GLY A 149 4.76 3.25 -12.02
N ALA A 150 4.81 3.47 -13.34
CA ALA A 150 5.81 4.31 -13.98
C ALA A 150 5.74 5.79 -13.53
N ILE A 151 4.55 6.36 -13.38
CA ILE A 151 4.40 7.72 -12.86
C ILE A 151 4.78 7.78 -11.38
N ALA A 152 4.36 6.78 -10.60
CA ALA A 152 4.58 6.77 -9.17
C ALA A 152 6.07 6.62 -8.83
N ILE A 153 6.83 5.79 -9.57
CA ILE A 153 8.30 5.72 -9.38
C ILE A 153 8.98 7.04 -9.75
N ILE A 154 8.57 7.70 -10.84
CA ILE A 154 9.10 9.04 -11.18
C ILE A 154 8.84 10.04 -10.06
N TRP A 155 7.64 10.01 -9.47
CA TRP A 155 7.31 10.86 -8.33
C TRP A 155 8.13 10.54 -7.10
N TRP A 156 8.34 9.25 -6.81
CA TRP A 156 9.17 8.80 -5.69
C TRP A 156 10.60 9.32 -5.81
N GLU A 157 11.24 9.05 -6.95
CA GLU A 157 12.59 9.54 -7.27
C GLU A 157 12.70 11.06 -7.17
N ALA A 158 11.67 11.79 -7.64
CA ALA A 158 11.64 13.25 -7.54
C ALA A 158 11.53 13.73 -6.08
N MET A 159 10.78 13.04 -5.22
CA MET A 159 10.67 13.35 -3.79
C MET A 159 11.98 13.04 -3.06
N GLU A 160 12.63 11.92 -3.36
CA GLU A 160 13.94 11.58 -2.81
C GLU A 160 15.00 12.58 -3.25
N TRP A 161 15.05 12.94 -4.53
CA TRP A 161 15.93 13.98 -5.04
C TRP A 161 15.73 15.29 -4.29
N ALA A 162 14.48 15.71 -4.07
CA ALA A 162 14.15 16.97 -3.40
C ALA A 162 14.53 17.00 -1.91
N VAL A 163 14.63 15.83 -1.25
CA VAL A 163 14.93 15.71 0.18
C VAL A 163 16.40 15.31 0.43
N SER A 164 17.07 14.70 -0.55
CA SER A 164 18.48 14.31 -0.42
C SER A 164 19.41 15.53 -0.46
N LYS A 165 20.53 15.45 0.26
CA LYS A 165 21.61 16.45 0.18
C LYS A 165 22.60 16.18 -0.97
N ASP A 166 22.61 14.94 -1.48
CA ASP A 166 23.60 14.44 -2.44
C ASP A 166 22.99 14.09 -3.82
N GLY A 167 21.67 14.24 -3.98
CA GLY A 167 20.95 14.20 -5.25
C GLY A 167 20.53 12.81 -5.75
N TRP A 168 20.95 11.72 -5.13
CA TRP A 168 20.65 10.35 -5.60
C TRP A 168 20.52 9.38 -4.42
N GLY A 169 19.52 8.50 -4.47
CA GLY A 169 19.31 7.43 -3.50
C GLY A 169 18.40 6.38 -4.10
N GLY A 170 19.00 5.40 -4.78
CA GLY A 170 18.37 4.21 -5.36
C GLY A 170 19.47 3.22 -5.74
#